data_AF-A0A9R0QLP9-F1
#
_entry.id   AF-A0A9R0QLP9-F1
#
_cell.length_a   1.000
_cell.length_b   1.000
_cell.length_c   1.000
_cell.angle_alpha   90.00
_cell.angle_beta   90.00
_cell.angle_gamma   90.00
#
_symmetry.space_group_name_H-M   'P 1'
#
loop_
_entity.id
_entity.type
_entity.pdbx_description
1 polymer ?
#
loop_
_entity_poly.entity_id
_entity_poly.type
_entity_poly.pdbx_seq_one_letter_code
_entity_poly.pdbx_strand_id
1 'polypeptide(L)'
;MMRTVAAVAVAVLLAAAVAAEASELKVGYYDKSCRGVENVVKWHVARAIKANRKSGAALVRLIFHDCFVRGCDASVLLDPTPENPNTEKTAPINIGLAAFDLLDDIKSAVEDRCPGVVSCADILIFAARDAASLLSNGHVHFDALAGRLDGVHSHAAEAQQDLPDSTFTIAELIQRSRSW
;
A
#
# COMPACT_ATOMS: atom_id res chain seq x y z
N MET A 1 32.60 -15.70 -31.12
CA MET A 1 32.39 -15.75 -29.65
C MET A 1 32.32 -14.36 -29.01
N MET A 2 33.35 -13.50 -29.11
CA MET A 2 33.30 -12.17 -28.47
C MET A 2 32.14 -11.27 -28.94
N ARG A 3 31.85 -11.26 -30.25
CA ARG A 3 30.77 -10.46 -30.85
C ARG A 3 29.37 -10.89 -30.44
N THR A 4 29.14 -12.19 -30.27
CA THR A 4 27.84 -12.75 -29.84
C THR A 4 27.60 -12.50 -28.36
N VAL A 5 28.65 -12.54 -27.52
CA VAL A 5 28.55 -12.21 -26.09
C VAL A 5 28.22 -10.73 -25.88
N ALA A 6 28.85 -9.83 -26.65
CA ALA A 6 28.55 -8.40 -26.59
C ALA A 6 27.10 -8.08 -27.01
N ALA A 7 26.59 -8.73 -28.06
CA ALA A 7 25.21 -8.54 -28.52
C ALA A 7 24.18 -9.03 -27.49
N VAL A 8 24.42 -10.16 -26.83
CA VAL A 8 23.55 -10.67 -25.76
C VAL A 8 23.58 -9.75 -24.53
N ALA A 9 24.75 -9.27 -24.13
CA ALA A 9 24.87 -8.33 -23.01
C ALA A 9 24.12 -7.01 -23.27
N VAL A 10 24.23 -6.47 -24.49
CA VAL A 10 23.48 -5.26 -24.90
C VAL A 10 21.97 -5.50 -24.93
N ALA A 11 21.52 -6.66 -25.41
CA ALA A 11 20.10 -7.01 -25.41
C ALA A 11 19.54 -7.17 -23.99
N VAL A 12 20.30 -7.76 -23.07
CA VAL A 12 19.93 -7.89 -21.64
C VAL A 12 19.88 -6.51 -20.96
N LEU A 13 20.85 -5.64 -21.25
CA LEU A 13 20.86 -4.26 -20.73
C LEU A 13 19.70 -3.42 -21.26
N LEU A 14 19.34 -3.58 -22.54
CA LEU A 14 18.17 -2.92 -23.13
C LEU A 14 16.85 -3.45 -22.53
N ALA A 15 16.74 -4.76 -22.30
CA ALA A 15 15.57 -5.34 -21.63
C ALA A 15 15.43 -4.86 -20.17
N ALA A 16 16.56 -4.72 -19.45
CA ALA A 16 16.58 -4.19 -18.09
C ALA A 16 16.22 -2.69 -18.04
N ALA A 17 16.60 -1.91 -19.06
CA ALA A 17 16.25 -0.49 -19.15
C ALA A 17 14.75 -0.26 -19.41
N VAL A 18 14.08 -1.15 -20.13
CA VAL A 18 12.61 -1.09 -20.36
C VAL A 18 11.82 -1.49 -19.11
N ALA A 19 12.42 -2.28 -18.21
CA ALA A 19 11.79 -2.69 -16.95
C ALA A 19 11.89 -1.63 -15.83
N ALA A 20 12.65 -0.55 -16.04
CA ALA A 20 12.99 0.44 -15.01
C ALA A 20 12.33 1.81 -15.22
N GLU A 21 11.22 1.90 -15.95
CA GLU A 21 10.33 3.07 -15.81
C GLU A 21 9.49 2.88 -14.55
N ALA A 22 9.84 3.58 -13.48
CA ALA A 22 8.91 3.82 -12.39
C ALA A 22 7.69 4.52 -12.99
N SER A 23 6.60 3.78 -13.19
CA SER A 23 5.41 4.35 -13.83
C SER A 23 4.93 5.51 -12.97
N GLU A 24 4.84 6.70 -13.56
CA GLU A 24 4.39 7.89 -12.86
C GLU A 24 3.00 7.65 -12.28
N LEU A 25 2.86 7.86 -10.96
CA LEU A 25 1.58 7.73 -10.28
C LEU A 25 0.62 8.78 -10.84
N LYS A 26 -0.61 8.38 -11.18
CA LYS A 26 -1.62 9.30 -11.74
C LYS A 26 -3.02 8.97 -11.28
N VAL A 27 -3.87 9.99 -11.28
CA VAL A 27 -5.33 9.82 -11.12
C VAL A 27 -5.87 9.05 -12.33
N GLY A 28 -6.79 8.11 -12.09
CA GLY A 28 -7.38 7.30 -13.16
C GLY A 28 -6.43 6.26 -13.76
N TYR A 29 -5.38 5.83 -13.04
CA TYR A 29 -4.42 4.84 -13.51
C TYR A 29 -5.08 3.58 -14.09
N TYR A 30 -6.17 3.11 -13.45
CA TYR A 30 -6.89 1.90 -13.81
C TYR A 30 -8.09 2.11 -14.76
N ASP A 31 -8.33 3.31 -15.30
CA ASP A 31 -9.53 3.60 -16.10
C ASP A 31 -9.69 2.70 -17.34
N LYS A 32 -8.56 2.25 -17.91
CA LYS A 32 -8.53 1.38 -19.09
C LYS A 32 -8.44 -0.12 -18.74
N SER A 33 -7.78 -0.47 -17.64
CA SER A 33 -7.45 -1.85 -17.28
C SER A 33 -8.43 -2.46 -16.28
N CYS A 34 -8.98 -1.66 -15.37
CA CYS A 34 -10.02 -2.08 -14.42
C CYS A 34 -11.01 -0.94 -14.14
N ARG A 35 -11.83 -0.63 -15.15
CA ARG A 35 -12.79 0.48 -15.08
C ARG A 35 -13.75 0.33 -13.91
N GLY A 36 -13.79 1.36 -13.05
CA GLY A 36 -14.68 1.43 -11.89
C GLY A 36 -14.17 0.74 -10.63
N VAL A 37 -12.91 0.29 -10.60
CA VAL A 37 -12.30 -0.34 -9.41
C VAL A 37 -12.46 0.50 -8.14
N GLU A 38 -12.25 1.81 -8.23
CA GLU A 38 -12.36 2.70 -7.07
C GLU A 38 -13.78 2.71 -6.46
N ASN A 39 -14.82 2.50 -7.27
CA ASN A 39 -16.18 2.38 -6.77
C ASN A 39 -16.40 1.06 -6.02
N VAL A 40 -15.73 -0.03 -6.44
CA VAL A 40 -15.76 -1.32 -5.74
C VAL A 40 -15.14 -1.14 -4.36
N VAL A 41 -13.94 -0.56 -4.29
CA VAL A 41 -13.26 -0.27 -3.01
C VAL A 41 -14.15 0.59 -2.11
N LYS A 42 -14.65 1.72 -2.63
CA LYS A 42 -15.51 2.65 -1.88
C LYS A 42 -16.76 1.98 -1.31
N TRP A 43 -17.39 1.09 -2.07
CA TRP A 43 -18.59 0.39 -1.63
C TRP A 43 -18.30 -0.54 -0.44
N HIS A 44 -17.21 -1.30 -0.49
CA HIS A 44 -16.81 -2.18 0.61
C HIS A 44 -16.43 -1.37 1.85
N VAL A 45 -15.68 -0.28 1.69
CA VAL A 45 -15.34 0.62 2.80
C VAL A 45 -16.58 1.24 3.43
N ALA A 46 -17.53 1.73 2.63
CA ALA A 46 -18.79 2.29 3.12
C ALA A 46 -19.61 1.25 3.90
N ARG A 47 -19.70 0.02 3.38
CA ARG A 47 -20.37 -1.09 4.06
C ARG A 47 -19.72 -1.41 5.40
N ALA A 48 -18.38 -1.48 5.44
CA ALA A 48 -17.62 -1.76 6.66
C ALA A 48 -17.78 -0.65 7.70
N ILE A 49 -17.67 0.62 7.31
CA ILE A 49 -17.85 1.78 8.21
C ILE A 49 -19.28 1.83 8.77
N LYS A 50 -20.28 1.50 7.94
CA LYS A 50 -21.68 1.42 8.39
C LYS A 50 -21.88 0.33 9.45
N ALA A 51 -21.22 -0.81 9.31
CA ALA A 51 -21.28 -1.89 10.29
C ALA A 51 -20.47 -1.57 11.56
N ASN A 52 -19.27 -1.01 11.39
CA ASN A 52 -18.39 -0.61 12.47
C ASN A 52 -17.58 0.62 12.08
N ARG A 53 -17.89 1.77 12.68
CA ARG A 53 -17.21 3.04 12.37
C ARG A 53 -15.70 3.01 12.65
N LYS A 54 -15.23 2.11 13.52
CA LYS A 54 -13.79 1.92 13.80
C LYS A 54 -13.01 1.41 12.59
N SER A 55 -13.65 0.71 11.65
CA SER A 55 -12.98 0.20 10.44
C SER A 55 -12.38 1.33 9.59
N GLY A 56 -13.05 2.49 9.53
CA GLY A 56 -12.51 3.65 8.81
C GLY A 56 -11.25 4.21 9.48
N ALA A 57 -11.23 4.29 10.81
CA ALA A 57 -10.04 4.73 11.56
C ALA A 57 -8.88 3.74 11.42
N ALA A 58 -9.19 2.43 11.40
CA ALA A 58 -8.20 1.38 11.16
C ALA A 58 -7.55 1.51 9.77
N LEU A 59 -8.31 1.78 8.71
CA LEU A 59 -7.77 1.98 7.36
C LEU A 59 -6.86 3.22 7.27
N VAL A 60 -7.26 4.33 7.89
CA VAL A 60 -6.43 5.56 7.94
C VAL A 60 -5.14 5.35 8.75
N ARG A 61 -5.19 4.55 9.82
CA ARG A 61 -3.97 4.14 10.53
C ARG A 61 -3.11 3.23 9.65
N LEU A 62 -3.71 2.24 8.98
CA LEU A 62 -2.97 1.24 8.24
C LEU A 62 -2.20 1.83 7.05
N ILE A 63 -2.77 2.78 6.31
CA ILE A 63 -2.01 3.51 5.26
C ILE A 63 -0.81 4.26 5.84
N PHE A 64 -0.94 4.87 7.03
CA PHE A 64 0.18 5.56 7.67
C PHE A 64 1.29 4.57 8.04
N HIS A 65 0.92 3.41 8.59
CA HIS A 65 1.86 2.37 8.97
C HIS A 65 2.55 1.71 7.77
N ASP A 66 1.82 1.48 6.68
CA ASP A 66 2.38 1.01 5.41
C ASP A 66 3.36 2.02 4.87
N CYS A 67 2.86 3.23 4.59
CA CYS A 67 3.66 4.23 3.93
C CYS A 67 4.93 4.50 4.72
N PHE A 68 4.91 4.76 6.03
CA PHE A 68 6.12 5.13 6.79
C PHE A 68 7.27 4.10 6.75
N VAL A 69 7.01 2.84 6.42
CA VAL A 69 7.99 1.77 6.36
C VAL A 69 8.28 1.45 4.90
N ARG A 70 9.50 1.80 4.43
CA ARG A 70 9.97 1.56 3.04
C ARG A 70 9.16 2.17 1.90
N GLY A 71 7.99 2.75 2.13
CA GLY A 71 7.14 3.31 1.08
C GLY A 71 5.72 2.79 1.17
N CYS A 72 4.80 3.37 0.40
CA CYS A 72 3.46 2.83 0.27
C CYS A 72 3.48 1.63 -0.69
N ASP A 73 3.80 0.44 -0.21
CA ASP A 73 3.95 -0.76 -1.04
C ASP A 73 3.14 -1.97 -0.52
N ALA A 74 2.25 -1.79 0.46
CA ALA A 74 1.48 -2.87 1.08
C ALA A 74 2.32 -3.97 1.76
N SER A 75 3.60 -3.73 2.03
CA SER A 75 4.46 -4.67 2.78
C SER A 75 3.89 -5.01 4.17
N VAL A 76 3.23 -4.04 4.82
CA VAL A 76 2.56 -4.25 6.12
C VAL A 76 1.43 -5.29 6.07
N LEU A 77 0.92 -5.62 4.88
CA LEU A 77 -0.13 -6.61 4.70
C LEU A 77 0.40 -8.06 4.69
N LEU A 78 1.71 -8.27 4.61
CA LEU A 78 2.30 -9.61 4.54
C LEU A 78 2.21 -10.34 5.89
N ASP A 79 1.63 -11.55 5.85
CA ASP A 79 1.55 -12.43 7.02
C ASP A 79 2.87 -13.15 7.30
N PRO A 80 3.16 -13.45 8.59
CA PRO A 80 4.29 -14.30 8.95
C PRO A 80 4.20 -15.68 8.30
N THR A 81 5.31 -16.15 7.74
CA THR A 81 5.46 -17.52 7.23
C THR A 81 6.61 -18.22 7.94
N PRO A 82 6.79 -19.54 7.77
CA PRO A 82 7.98 -20.22 8.28
C PRO A 82 9.30 -19.64 7.76
N GLU A 83 9.31 -19.13 6.52
CA GLU A 83 10.46 -18.50 5.87
C GLU A 83 10.69 -17.06 6.36
N ASN A 84 9.63 -16.34 6.67
CA ASN A 84 9.70 -15.00 7.27
C ASN A 84 8.74 -14.87 8.47
N PRO A 85 9.17 -15.29 9.69
CA PRO A 85 8.32 -15.23 10.87
C PRO A 85 8.24 -13.82 11.50
N ASN A 86 9.04 -12.86 11.04
CA ASN A 86 9.18 -11.54 11.66
C ASN A 86 8.72 -10.42 10.70
N THR A 87 7.49 -10.48 10.22
CA THR A 87 6.91 -9.43 9.37
C THR A 87 6.52 -8.19 10.18
N GLU A 88 6.21 -7.09 9.52
CA GLU A 88 5.77 -5.86 10.20
C GLU A 88 4.54 -6.08 11.09
N LYS A 89 3.64 -7.01 10.75
CA LYS A 89 2.48 -7.37 11.59
C LYS A 89 2.90 -7.85 12.99
N THR A 90 4.11 -8.38 13.15
CA THR A 90 4.62 -8.85 14.45
C THR A 90 5.39 -7.78 15.22
N ALA A 91 5.58 -6.58 14.65
CA ALA A 91 6.29 -5.50 15.32
C ALA A 91 5.47 -4.98 16.52
N PRO A 92 6.08 -4.75 17.70
CA PRO A 92 5.37 -4.19 18.84
C PRO A 92 4.68 -2.85 18.55
N ILE A 93 5.30 -1.98 17.75
CA ILE A 93 4.73 -0.68 17.34
C ILE A 93 3.44 -0.83 16.49
N ASN A 94 3.26 -1.97 15.82
CA ASN A 94 2.09 -2.30 15.01
C ASN A 94 0.96 -2.94 15.81
N ILE A 95 1.05 -2.91 17.16
CA ILE A 95 0.00 -3.41 18.03
C ILE A 95 -1.36 -2.77 17.71
N GLY A 96 -2.36 -3.63 17.56
CA GLY A 96 -3.74 -3.22 17.30
C GLY A 96 -3.99 -2.64 15.90
N LEU A 97 -3.08 -2.85 14.93
CA LEU A 97 -3.46 -2.70 13.53
C LEU A 97 -4.62 -3.64 13.18
N ALA A 98 -5.49 -3.19 12.29
CA ALA A 98 -6.73 -3.88 11.95
C ALA A 98 -7.16 -3.54 10.51
N ALA A 99 -8.29 -4.10 10.07
CA ALA A 99 -8.85 -3.99 8.72
C ALA A 99 -8.13 -4.82 7.64
N PHE A 100 -7.27 -5.76 8.03
CA PHE A 100 -6.67 -6.75 7.11
C PHE A 100 -7.74 -7.56 6.38
N ASP A 101 -8.67 -8.20 7.12
CA ASP A 101 -9.77 -8.97 6.51
C ASP A 101 -10.64 -8.14 5.54
N LEU A 102 -10.82 -6.84 5.82
CA LEU A 102 -11.56 -5.95 4.92
C LEU A 102 -10.78 -5.71 3.61
N LEU A 103 -9.46 -5.58 3.68
CA LEU A 103 -8.63 -5.46 2.48
C LEU A 103 -8.60 -6.76 1.69
N ASP A 104 -8.59 -7.92 2.35
CA ASP A 104 -8.71 -9.21 1.70
C ASP A 104 -10.05 -9.36 0.96
N ASP A 105 -11.16 -8.98 1.61
CA ASP A 105 -12.49 -8.93 0.98
C ASP A 105 -12.52 -8.02 -0.25
N ILE A 106 -11.90 -6.84 -0.14
CA ILE A 106 -11.82 -5.89 -1.26
C ILE A 106 -10.96 -6.47 -2.37
N LYS A 107 -9.79 -7.02 -2.05
CA LYS A 107 -8.87 -7.60 -3.01
C LYS A 107 -9.52 -8.76 -3.75
N SER A 108 -10.22 -9.65 -3.05
CA SER A 108 -10.98 -10.74 -3.67
C SER A 108 -12.02 -10.21 -4.66
N ALA A 109 -12.82 -9.22 -4.27
CA ALA A 109 -13.83 -8.63 -5.15
C ALA A 109 -13.22 -7.91 -6.37
N VAL A 110 -12.03 -7.33 -6.21
CA VAL A 110 -11.28 -6.69 -7.30
C VAL A 110 -10.69 -7.75 -8.24
N GLU A 111 -10.11 -8.83 -7.72
CA GLU A 111 -9.56 -9.93 -8.52
C GLU A 111 -10.65 -10.66 -9.31
N ASP A 112 -11.85 -10.83 -8.77
CA ASP A 112 -13.01 -11.37 -9.50
C ASP A 112 -13.40 -10.51 -10.71
N ARG A 113 -13.10 -9.20 -10.65
CA ARG A 113 -13.41 -8.22 -11.70
C ARG A 113 -12.29 -8.10 -12.73
N CYS A 114 -11.04 -8.01 -12.27
CA CYS A 114 -9.87 -7.73 -13.07
C CYS A 114 -8.62 -8.44 -12.51
N PRO A 115 -8.47 -9.74 -12.81
CA PRO A 115 -7.41 -10.57 -12.23
C PRO A 115 -6.01 -10.04 -12.49
N GLY A 116 -5.20 -9.89 -11.44
CA GLY A 116 -3.80 -9.51 -11.50
C GLY A 116 -3.53 -8.07 -11.94
N VAL A 117 -4.54 -7.19 -11.90
CA VAL A 117 -4.42 -5.82 -12.42
C VAL A 117 -4.10 -4.81 -11.34
N VAL A 118 -4.78 -4.87 -10.20
CA VAL A 118 -4.79 -3.80 -9.18
C VAL A 118 -3.97 -4.23 -7.98
N SER A 119 -2.97 -3.43 -7.59
CA SER A 119 -2.10 -3.75 -6.46
C SER A 119 -2.82 -3.63 -5.12
N CYS A 120 -2.37 -4.40 -4.14
CA CYS A 120 -2.79 -4.24 -2.75
C CYS A 120 -2.43 -2.85 -2.20
N ALA A 121 -1.27 -2.32 -2.61
CA ALA A 121 -0.83 -0.97 -2.28
C ALA A 121 -1.86 0.08 -2.70
N ASP A 122 -2.33 0.08 -3.95
CA ASP A 122 -3.33 1.06 -4.38
C ASP A 122 -4.71 0.81 -3.78
N ILE A 123 -5.09 -0.45 -3.52
CA ILE A 123 -6.32 -0.76 -2.78
C ILE A 123 -6.30 -0.10 -1.39
N LEU A 124 -5.17 -0.18 -0.66
CA LEU A 124 -5.01 0.45 0.64
C LEU A 124 -5.12 1.98 0.55
N ILE A 125 -4.50 2.60 -0.45
CA ILE A 125 -4.60 4.05 -0.69
C ILE A 125 -6.05 4.47 -0.95
N PHE A 126 -6.74 3.78 -1.87
CA PHE A 126 -8.15 4.05 -2.18
C PHE A 126 -9.03 3.86 -0.94
N ALA A 127 -8.82 2.78 -0.20
CA ALA A 127 -9.62 2.47 0.97
C ALA A 127 -9.46 3.52 2.08
N ALA A 128 -8.24 3.98 2.33
CA ALA A 128 -7.99 5.02 3.33
C ALA A 128 -8.52 6.40 2.90
N ARG A 129 -8.39 6.78 1.62
CA ARG A 129 -9.02 7.99 1.07
C ARG A 129 -10.53 7.94 1.27
N ASP A 130 -11.17 6.83 0.89
CA ASP A 130 -12.61 6.67 0.99
C ASP A 130 -13.06 6.67 2.45
N ALA A 131 -12.29 6.06 3.36
CA ALA A 131 -12.54 6.12 4.79
C ALA A 131 -12.47 7.56 5.33
N ALA A 132 -11.44 8.33 4.96
CA ALA A 132 -11.30 9.73 5.37
C ALA A 132 -12.50 10.58 4.87
N SER A 133 -12.90 10.40 3.62
CA SER A 133 -14.04 11.09 3.04
C SER A 133 -15.35 10.72 3.74
N LEU A 134 -15.62 9.44 3.97
CA LEU A 134 -16.84 8.96 4.61
C LEU A 134 -16.93 9.38 6.09
N LEU A 135 -15.83 9.28 6.84
CA LEU A 135 -15.79 9.65 8.26
C LEU A 135 -15.96 11.15 8.48
N SER A 136 -15.49 11.96 7.53
CA SER A 136 -15.61 13.42 7.54
C SER A 136 -16.90 13.93 6.89
N ASN A 137 -17.86 13.04 6.55
CA ASN A 137 -19.08 13.41 5.81
C ASN A 137 -18.81 14.19 4.51
N GLY A 138 -17.71 13.86 3.82
CA GLY A 138 -17.30 14.47 2.56
C GLY A 138 -16.43 15.72 2.69
N HIS A 139 -16.11 16.18 3.91
CA HIS A 139 -15.26 17.37 4.10
C HIS A 139 -13.78 17.14 3.76
N VAL A 140 -13.29 15.90 3.89
CA VAL A 140 -11.96 15.50 3.43
C VAL A 140 -12.11 14.81 2.08
N HIS A 141 -11.59 15.42 1.03
CA HIS A 141 -11.62 14.87 -0.31
C HIS A 141 -10.35 15.25 -1.07
N PHE A 142 -9.73 14.27 -1.69
CA PHE A 142 -8.55 14.42 -2.54
C PHE A 142 -8.52 13.27 -3.55
N ASP A 143 -7.94 13.52 -4.71
CA ASP A 143 -7.73 12.49 -5.71
C ASP A 143 -6.60 11.55 -5.28
N ALA A 144 -6.81 10.24 -5.41
CA ALA A 144 -5.75 9.27 -5.16
C ALA A 144 -4.97 9.04 -6.46
N LEU A 145 -3.67 9.31 -6.42
CA LEU A 145 -2.74 8.83 -7.43
C LEU A 145 -2.62 7.31 -7.27
N ALA A 146 -2.51 6.57 -8.39
CA ALA A 146 -2.33 5.13 -8.41
C ALA A 146 -1.27 4.73 -9.46
N GLY A 147 -0.87 3.45 -9.43
CA GLY A 147 0.27 2.88 -10.15
C GLY A 147 1.33 2.27 -9.24
N ARG A 148 1.03 2.03 -7.96
CA ARG A 148 1.97 1.40 -7.01
C ARG A 148 2.05 -0.09 -7.25
N LEU A 149 3.20 -0.67 -6.93
CA LEU A 149 3.43 -2.11 -6.94
C LEU A 149 3.52 -2.64 -5.51
N ASP A 150 3.20 -3.91 -5.34
CA ASP A 150 3.23 -4.58 -4.04
C ASP A 150 4.68 -4.95 -3.66
N GLY A 151 5.07 -4.58 -2.45
CA GLY A 151 6.34 -4.91 -1.82
C GLY A 151 6.40 -6.38 -1.45
N VAL A 152 7.62 -6.93 -1.47
CA VAL A 152 7.90 -8.34 -1.13
C VAL A 152 8.79 -8.48 0.12
N HIS A 153 9.08 -7.38 0.79
CA HIS A 153 9.92 -7.31 1.98
C HIS A 153 9.12 -6.71 3.11
N SER A 154 8.96 -7.47 4.20
CA SER A 154 8.30 -7.00 5.42
C SER A 154 9.11 -7.46 6.63
N HIS A 155 9.54 -6.51 7.44
CA HIS A 155 10.42 -6.76 8.58
C HIS A 155 9.97 -5.99 9.82
N ALA A 156 9.73 -6.72 10.92
CA ALA A 156 9.32 -6.14 12.20
C ALA A 156 10.29 -5.07 12.72
N ALA A 157 11.60 -5.26 12.47
CA ALA A 157 12.63 -4.35 12.90
C ALA A 157 12.57 -3.00 12.18
N GLU A 158 12.24 -2.98 10.88
CA GLU A 158 12.09 -1.74 10.11
C GLU A 158 10.87 -0.95 10.60
N ALA A 159 9.72 -1.63 10.78
CA ALA A 159 8.55 -1.00 11.40
C ALA A 159 8.88 -0.38 12.76
N GLN A 160 9.56 -1.11 13.64
CA GLN A 160 9.92 -0.62 14.97
C GLN A 160 10.90 0.57 14.94
N GLN A 161 11.72 0.68 13.91
CA GLN A 161 12.72 1.72 13.76
C GLN A 161 12.17 3.00 13.11
N ASP A 162 11.29 2.84 12.13
CA ASP A 162 10.89 3.90 11.22
C ASP A 162 9.58 4.57 11.63
N LEU A 163 8.67 3.83 12.27
CA LEU A 163 7.43 4.40 12.79
C LEU A 163 7.69 5.28 14.02
N PRO A 164 7.08 6.48 14.08
CA PRO A 164 7.22 7.35 15.24
C PRO A 164 6.50 6.76 16.47
N ASP A 165 7.18 6.78 17.61
CA ASP A 165 6.60 6.35 18.87
C ASP A 165 5.70 7.45 19.46
N SER A 166 4.62 7.04 20.14
CA SER A 166 3.70 7.93 20.83
C SER A 166 4.34 8.82 21.92
N THR A 167 5.53 8.45 22.40
CA THR A 167 6.29 9.16 23.43
C THR A 167 7.31 10.16 22.86
N PHE A 168 7.47 10.24 21.53
CA PHE A 168 8.39 11.18 20.90
C PHE A 168 7.99 12.63 21.18
N THR A 169 9.01 13.45 21.44
CA THR A 169 8.90 14.90 21.46
C THR A 169 8.63 15.46 20.07
N ILE A 170 8.13 16.71 20.00
CA ILE A 170 7.91 17.39 18.72
C ILE A 170 9.19 17.46 17.88
N ALA A 171 10.35 17.66 18.52
CA ALA A 171 11.63 17.72 17.81
C ALA A 171 11.97 16.36 17.14
N GLU A 172 11.74 15.25 17.84
CA GLU A 172 11.93 13.91 17.30
C GLU A 172 10.96 13.61 16.16
N LEU A 173 9.68 14.01 16.30
CA LEU A 173 8.68 13.86 15.24
C LEU A 173 9.06 14.63 13.97
N ILE A 174 9.55 15.87 14.12
CA ILE A 174 10.02 16.69 12.98
C ILE A 174 11.23 16.02 12.32
N GLN A 175 12.19 15.52 13.11
CA GLN A 175 13.37 14.86 12.57
C GLN A 175 12.99 13.61 11.76
N ARG A 176 12.04 12.81 12.26
CA ARG A 176 11.55 11.59 11.59
C ARG A 176 10.71 11.89 10.34
N SER A 177 9.92 12.95 10.37
CA SER A 177 9.08 13.33 9.22
C SER A 177 9.88 13.94 8.07
N ARG A 178 11.15 14.32 8.27
CA ARG A 178 12.03 14.89 7.24
C ARG A 178 12.86 13.86 6.49
N SER A 179 13.00 12.65 7.05
CA SER A 179 13.59 11.50 6.36
C SER A 179 12.62 10.84 5.36
N TRP A 180 11.40 11.39 5.28
CA TRP A 180 10.29 11.00 4.44
C TRP A 180 10.02 12.06 3.37
#